data_AF-A0A2G9UXG3-F1
#
_entry.id   AF-A0A2G9UXG3-F1
#
_cell.length_a   1.000
_cell.length_b   1.000
_cell.length_c   1.000
_cell.angle_alpha   90.00
_cell.angle_beta   90.00
_cell.angle_gamma   90.00
#
_symmetry.space_group_name_H-M   'P 1'
#
loop_
_entity.id
_entity.type
_entity.pdbx_description
1 polymer ?
#
loop_
_entity_poly.entity_id
_entity_poly.type
_entity_poly.pdbx_seq_one_letter_code
_entity_poly.pdbx_strand_id
1 'polypeptide(L)'
;MSMVLYHVVHVPWQSPEDVKELLWRRHVYNNAVISLKEIFRQELQQAEAAGKGLEAMKEEEDAELNRLIAENDRINREKAEARARKEEEEWKNTQREILNEIDEALQKQHQVAKEATAEVRDAISRSRDFVNEENLEAKILEALEHPKVYDFAIDRLGKKYYDPAPVKYQEGVPTRQKGRLFDRTLGVPKASELEEDKHSEELSEASKI
;
A
#
# COMPACT_ATOMS: atom_id res chain seq x y z
N MET A 1 39.56 -85.14 -5.31
CA MET A 1 40.32 -83.87 -5.22
C MET A 1 41.80 -84.24 -5.22
N SER A 2 42.45 -84.27 -6.38
CA SER A 2 43.90 -84.56 -6.45
C SER A 2 44.65 -83.28 -6.81
N MET A 3 45.20 -82.65 -5.77
CA MET A 3 46.19 -81.58 -5.87
C MET A 3 47.41 -82.07 -6.65
N VAL A 4 47.79 -81.36 -7.70
CA VAL A 4 49.07 -81.55 -8.39
C VAL A 4 50.15 -80.87 -7.54
N LEU A 5 50.97 -81.67 -6.84
CA LEU A 5 52.01 -81.18 -5.91
C LEU A 5 53.17 -80.48 -6.64
N TYR A 6 53.41 -80.80 -7.91
CA TYR A 6 54.41 -80.16 -8.77
C TYR A 6 53.93 -80.15 -10.22
N HIS A 7 53.80 -78.96 -10.81
CA HIS A 7 53.56 -78.80 -12.25
C HIS A 7 54.89 -78.59 -12.97
N VAL A 8 55.37 -79.62 -13.68
CA VAL A 8 56.54 -79.51 -14.54
C VAL A 8 56.08 -79.02 -15.90
N VAL A 9 56.50 -77.81 -16.27
CA VAL A 9 56.21 -77.24 -17.58
C VAL A 9 57.10 -77.92 -18.61
N HIS A 10 56.50 -78.80 -19.41
CA HIS A 10 57.17 -79.35 -20.58
C HIS A 10 57.02 -78.38 -21.74
N VAL A 11 58.13 -77.76 -22.14
CA VAL A 11 58.16 -76.91 -23.33
C VAL A 11 58.19 -77.83 -24.57
N PRO A 12 57.30 -77.61 -25.56
CA PRO A 12 57.31 -78.41 -26.78
C PRO A 12 58.66 -78.25 -27.49
N TRP A 13 59.19 -79.35 -28.02
CA TRP A 13 60.42 -79.33 -28.80
C TRP A 13 60.21 -78.56 -30.11
N GLN A 14 61.20 -77.73 -30.48
CA GLN A 14 61.18 -76.89 -31.68
C GLN A 14 62.44 -77.16 -32.51
N SER A 15 62.33 -77.03 -33.84
CA SER A 15 63.49 -77.16 -34.72
C SER A 15 64.52 -76.06 -34.42
N PRO A 16 65.83 -76.39 -34.38
CA PRO A 16 66.89 -75.41 -34.18
C PRO A 16 66.90 -74.27 -35.21
N GLU A 17 66.54 -74.57 -36.45
CA GLU A 17 66.45 -73.61 -37.56
C GLU A 17 65.34 -72.58 -37.30
N ASP A 18 64.15 -73.04 -36.92
CA ASP A 18 63.00 -72.19 -36.62
C ASP A 18 63.27 -71.28 -35.42
N VAL A 19 63.89 -71.83 -34.36
CA VAL A 19 64.25 -71.06 -33.16
C VAL A 19 65.25 -69.96 -33.52
N LYS A 20 66.25 -70.26 -34.36
CA LYS A 20 67.25 -69.28 -34.80
C LYS A 20 66.60 -68.16 -35.62
N GLU A 21 65.68 -68.48 -36.52
CA GLU A 21 64.94 -67.49 -37.30
C GLU A 21 64.05 -66.62 -36.40
N LEU A 22 63.29 -67.23 -35.48
CA LEU A 22 62.41 -66.52 -34.56
C LEU A 22 63.18 -65.57 -33.63
N LEU A 23 64.33 -66.00 -33.12
CA LEU A 23 65.20 -65.15 -32.30
C LEU A 23 65.72 -63.96 -33.11
N TRP A 24 66.12 -64.18 -34.37
CA TRP A 24 66.56 -63.10 -35.24
C TRP A 24 65.43 -62.11 -35.57
N ARG A 25 64.23 -62.61 -35.92
CA ARG A 25 63.05 -61.77 -36.19
C ARG A 25 62.64 -60.97 -34.97
N ARG A 26 62.65 -61.59 -33.77
CA ARG A 26 62.40 -60.90 -32.50
C ARG A 26 63.42 -59.81 -32.25
N HIS A 27 64.71 -60.08 -32.49
CA HIS A 27 65.76 -59.08 -32.30
C HIS A 27 65.56 -57.88 -33.24
N VAL A 28 65.32 -58.13 -34.53
CA VAL A 28 65.09 -57.07 -35.53
C VAL A 28 63.84 -56.27 -35.19
N TYR A 29 62.72 -56.93 -34.87
CA TYR A 29 61.47 -56.27 -34.50
C TYR A 29 61.64 -55.42 -33.23
N ASN A 30 62.23 -55.98 -32.18
CA ASN A 30 62.45 -55.25 -30.93
C ASN A 30 63.35 -54.04 -31.14
N ASN A 31 64.40 -54.17 -31.96
CA ASN A 31 65.27 -53.05 -32.29
C ASN A 31 64.47 -51.94 -33.00
N ALA A 32 63.68 -52.27 -34.01
CA ALA A 32 62.83 -51.31 -34.71
C ALA A 32 61.83 -50.62 -33.77
N VAL A 33 61.14 -51.38 -32.91
CA VAL A 33 60.18 -50.84 -31.93
C VAL A 33 60.86 -49.92 -30.91
N ILE A 34 62.06 -50.28 -30.45
CA ILE A 34 62.84 -49.44 -29.53
C ILE A 34 63.22 -48.13 -30.23
N SER A 35 63.65 -48.17 -31.49
CA SER A 35 63.95 -46.98 -32.28
C SER A 35 62.72 -46.08 -32.48
N LEU A 36 61.57 -46.67 -32.80
CA LEU A 36 60.29 -45.94 -32.92
C LEU A 36 59.90 -45.25 -31.61
N LYS A 37 60.03 -45.95 -30.47
CA LYS A 37 59.78 -45.35 -29.16
C LYS A 37 60.69 -44.18 -28.85
N GLU A 38 61.96 -44.27 -29.26
CA GLU A 38 62.93 -43.21 -29.04
C GLU A 38 62.62 -41.97 -29.90
N ILE A 39 62.20 -42.17 -31.16
CA ILE A 39 61.72 -41.08 -32.03
C ILE A 39 60.52 -40.38 -31.38
N PHE A 40 59.50 -41.12 -30.93
CA PHE A 40 58.33 -40.50 -30.29
C PHE A 40 58.67 -39.78 -28.98
N ARG A 41 59.62 -40.31 -28.20
CA ARG A 41 60.11 -39.62 -26.99
C ARG A 41 60.77 -38.29 -27.35
N GLN A 42 61.56 -38.26 -28.41
CA GLN A 42 62.21 -37.03 -28.90
C GLN A 42 61.19 -36.03 -29.43
N GLU A 43 60.18 -36.48 -30.18
CA GLU A 43 59.08 -35.62 -30.66
C GLU A 43 58.30 -34.99 -29.50
N LEU A 44 58.01 -35.76 -28.45
CA LEU A 44 57.32 -35.26 -27.26
C LEU A 44 58.17 -34.21 -26.53
N GLN A 45 59.46 -34.48 -26.33
CA GLN A 45 60.40 -33.53 -25.73
C GLN A 45 60.57 -32.25 -26.57
N GLN A 46 60.57 -32.38 -27.91
CA GLN A 46 60.61 -31.23 -28.80
C GLN A 46 59.32 -30.41 -28.75
N ALA A 47 58.16 -31.05 -28.62
CA ALA A 47 56.87 -30.38 -28.46
C ALA A 47 56.79 -29.61 -27.13
N GLU A 48 57.29 -30.20 -26.05
CA GLU A 48 57.45 -29.55 -24.74
C GLU A 48 58.43 -28.36 -24.82
N ALA A 49 59.62 -28.57 -25.41
CA ALA A 49 60.63 -27.52 -25.58
C ALA A 49 60.19 -26.39 -26.51
N ALA A 50 59.31 -26.67 -27.48
CA ALA A 50 58.71 -25.68 -28.38
C ALA A 50 57.58 -24.86 -27.72
N GLY A 51 57.32 -25.05 -26.42
CA GLY A 51 56.29 -24.30 -25.69
C GLY A 51 54.86 -24.64 -26.11
N LYS A 52 54.66 -25.74 -26.86
CA LYS A 52 53.34 -26.33 -27.14
C LYS A 52 52.97 -27.39 -26.09
N GLY A 53 53.70 -27.42 -24.97
CA GLY A 53 53.38 -28.25 -23.83
C GLY A 53 52.11 -27.78 -23.15
N LEU A 54 51.43 -28.70 -22.46
CA LEU A 54 50.20 -28.44 -21.71
C LEU A 54 50.37 -27.30 -20.68
N GLU A 55 51.59 -27.10 -20.18
CA GLU A 55 51.92 -26.11 -19.15
C GLU A 55 51.88 -24.67 -19.66
N ALA A 56 52.43 -24.39 -20.85
CA ALA A 56 52.40 -23.05 -21.43
C ALA A 56 50.97 -22.62 -21.79
N MET A 57 50.17 -23.55 -22.31
CA MET A 57 48.74 -23.32 -22.58
C MET A 57 47.97 -23.02 -21.28
N LYS A 58 48.29 -23.76 -20.20
CA LYS A 58 47.69 -23.54 -18.89
C LYS A 58 48.06 -22.18 -18.28
N GLU A 59 49.30 -21.72 -18.44
CA GLU A 59 49.72 -20.39 -17.97
C GLU A 59 48.98 -19.27 -18.72
N GLU A 60 48.77 -19.41 -20.03
CA GLU A 60 47.97 -18.47 -20.82
C GLU A 60 46.49 -18.46 -20.38
N GLU A 61 45.91 -19.64 -20.16
CA GLU A 61 44.54 -19.80 -19.64
C GLU A 61 44.37 -19.18 -18.26
N ASP A 62 45.30 -19.44 -17.34
CA ASP A 62 45.29 -18.86 -15.98
C ASP A 62 45.43 -17.33 -16.04
N ALA A 63 46.25 -16.81 -16.96
CA ALA A 63 46.39 -15.36 -17.17
C ALA A 63 45.11 -14.73 -17.73
N GLU A 64 44.44 -15.39 -18.67
CA GLU A 64 43.14 -14.94 -19.19
C GLU A 64 42.07 -14.96 -18.10
N LEU A 65 41.97 -16.05 -17.35
CA LEU A 65 41.03 -16.21 -16.26
C LEU A 65 41.19 -15.10 -15.21
N ASN A 66 42.43 -14.79 -14.82
CA ASN A 66 42.72 -13.72 -13.87
C ASN A 66 42.27 -12.34 -14.40
N ARG A 67 42.42 -12.07 -15.70
CA ARG A 67 41.90 -10.82 -16.31
C ARG A 67 40.38 -10.75 -16.25
N LEU A 68 39.70 -11.86 -16.56
CA LEU A 68 38.24 -11.93 -16.52
C LEU A 68 37.69 -11.75 -15.11
N ILE A 69 38.34 -12.35 -14.11
CA ILE A 69 37.99 -12.17 -12.69
C ILE A 69 38.15 -10.70 -12.29
N ALA A 70 39.28 -10.07 -12.62
CA ALA A 70 39.52 -8.67 -12.30
C ALA A 70 38.48 -7.73 -12.93
N GLU A 71 38.09 -7.99 -14.17
CA GLU A 71 37.04 -7.23 -14.84
C GLU A 71 35.66 -7.47 -14.23
N ASN A 72 35.34 -8.72 -13.85
CA ASN A 72 34.10 -9.03 -13.14
C ASN A 72 34.01 -8.31 -11.80
N ASP A 73 35.11 -8.30 -11.04
CA ASP A 73 35.21 -7.59 -9.77
C ASP A 73 34.99 -6.08 -9.94
N ARG A 74 35.55 -5.48 -10.99
CA ARG A 74 35.33 -4.07 -11.30
C ARG A 74 33.85 -3.77 -11.56
N ILE A 75 33.21 -4.56 -12.43
CA ILE A 75 31.79 -4.41 -12.76
C ILE A 75 30.91 -4.62 -11.53
N ASN A 76 31.25 -5.60 -10.68
CA ASN A 76 30.51 -5.88 -9.46
C ASN A 76 30.60 -4.73 -8.45
N ARG A 77 31.76 -4.09 -8.32
CA ARG A 77 31.93 -2.89 -7.48
C ARG A 77 31.07 -1.74 -8.00
N GLU A 78 31.13 -1.46 -9.30
CA GLU A 78 30.30 -0.41 -9.92
C GLU A 78 28.80 -0.67 -9.69
N LYS A 79 28.36 -1.92 -9.85
CA LYS A 79 26.97 -2.32 -9.57
C LYS A 79 26.61 -2.26 -8.08
N ALA A 80 27.54 -2.57 -7.19
CA ALA A 80 27.31 -2.47 -5.75
C ALA A 80 27.14 -1.00 -5.33
N GLU A 81 27.96 -0.10 -5.85
CA GLU A 81 27.82 1.34 -5.62
C GLU A 81 26.49 1.87 -6.17
N ALA A 82 26.10 1.46 -7.37
CA ALA A 82 24.81 1.86 -7.96
C ALA A 82 23.62 1.35 -7.13
N ARG A 83 23.69 0.13 -6.60
CA ARG A 83 22.67 -0.41 -5.68
C ARG A 83 22.62 0.37 -4.38
N ALA A 84 23.77 0.64 -3.75
CA ALA A 84 23.83 1.42 -2.52
C ALA A 84 23.20 2.81 -2.67
N ARG A 85 23.44 3.50 -3.79
CA ARG A 85 22.81 4.81 -4.07
C ARG A 85 21.30 4.71 -4.19
N LYS A 86 20.79 3.70 -4.91
CA LYS A 86 19.34 3.46 -5.04
C LYS A 86 18.70 3.12 -3.71
N GLU A 87 19.32 2.23 -2.93
CA GLU A 87 18.85 1.87 -1.60
C GLU A 87 18.81 3.09 -0.66
N GLU A 88 19.80 3.99 -0.74
CA GLU A 88 19.80 5.23 0.03
C GLU A 88 18.68 6.19 -0.40
N GLU A 89 18.40 6.32 -1.70
CA GLU A 89 17.29 7.13 -2.21
C GLU A 89 15.93 6.55 -1.80
N GLU A 90 15.75 5.23 -1.94
CA GLU A 90 14.56 4.52 -1.51
C GLU A 90 14.35 4.66 0.00
N TRP A 91 15.42 4.53 0.79
CA TRP A 91 15.37 4.75 2.24
C TRP A 91 14.95 6.17 2.62
N LYS A 92 15.43 7.18 1.90
CA LYS A 92 15.01 8.57 2.12
C LYS A 92 13.54 8.78 1.74
N ASN A 93 13.06 8.09 0.71
CA ASN A 93 11.65 8.15 0.31
C ASN A 93 10.75 7.50 1.36
N THR A 94 11.09 6.30 1.85
CA THR A 94 10.33 5.62 2.90
C THR A 94 10.32 6.41 4.20
N GLN A 95 11.44 7.03 4.60
CA GLN A 95 11.45 7.94 5.75
C GLN A 95 10.47 9.11 5.58
N ARG A 96 10.40 9.72 4.38
CA ARG A 96 9.47 10.82 4.10
C ARG A 96 8.01 10.34 4.17
N GLU A 97 7.71 9.18 3.60
CA GLU A 97 6.37 8.60 3.66
C GLU A 97 5.92 8.32 5.11
N ILE A 98 6.81 7.73 5.92
CA ILE A 98 6.55 7.46 7.34
C ILE A 98 6.28 8.77 8.11
N LEU A 99 7.08 9.82 7.87
CA LEU A 99 6.87 11.11 8.52
C LEU A 99 5.52 11.73 8.13
N ASN A 100 5.15 11.67 6.85
CA ASN A 100 3.86 12.16 6.39
C ASN A 100 2.70 11.39 7.04
N GLU A 101 2.80 10.07 7.15
CA GLU A 101 1.78 9.25 7.81
C GLU A 101 1.62 9.61 9.29
N ILE A 102 2.75 9.82 10.00
CA ILE A 102 2.75 10.28 11.38
C ILE A 102 2.08 11.65 11.51
N ASP A 103 2.41 12.60 10.63
CA ASP A 103 1.82 13.94 10.64
C ASP A 103 0.31 13.90 10.38
N GLU A 104 -0.14 13.11 9.41
CA GLU A 104 -1.57 12.94 9.13
C GLU A 104 -2.31 12.32 10.32
N ALA A 105 -1.73 11.30 10.95
CA ALA A 105 -2.32 10.66 12.13
C ALA A 105 -2.42 11.65 13.29
N LEU A 106 -1.38 12.44 13.53
CA LEU A 106 -1.33 13.46 14.57
C LEU A 106 -2.36 14.57 14.30
N GLN A 107 -2.51 15.02 13.06
CA GLN A 107 -3.52 16.01 12.67
C GLN A 107 -4.95 15.50 12.91
N LYS A 108 -5.25 14.26 12.55
CA LYS A 108 -6.55 13.63 12.82
C LYS A 108 -6.83 13.55 14.32
N GLN A 109 -5.85 13.11 15.11
CA GLN A 109 -5.98 13.08 16.57
C GLN A 109 -6.23 14.47 17.16
N HIS A 110 -5.51 15.49 16.68
CA HIS A 110 -5.73 16.88 17.12
C HIS A 110 -7.11 17.41 16.75
N GLN A 111 -7.63 17.08 15.56
CA GLN A 111 -8.98 17.49 15.16
C GLN A 111 -10.04 16.86 16.06
N VAL A 112 -9.97 15.54 16.26
CA VAL A 112 -10.89 14.82 17.16
C VAL A 112 -10.81 15.36 18.58
N ALA A 113 -9.59 15.61 19.08
CA ALA A 113 -9.41 16.20 20.41
C ALA A 113 -10.03 17.61 20.50
N LYS A 114 -9.84 18.45 19.47
CA LYS A 114 -10.44 19.79 19.42
C LYS A 114 -11.98 19.72 19.42
N GLU A 115 -12.57 18.88 18.58
CA GLU A 115 -14.03 18.69 18.51
C GLU A 115 -14.59 18.20 19.84
N ALA A 116 -13.98 17.17 20.44
CA ALA A 116 -14.38 16.66 21.74
C ALA A 116 -14.28 17.72 22.84
N THR A 117 -13.20 18.52 22.85
CA THR A 117 -13.06 19.61 23.82
C THR A 117 -14.09 20.72 23.62
N ALA A 118 -14.46 21.02 22.37
CA ALA A 118 -15.50 21.99 22.06
C ALA A 118 -16.87 21.48 22.54
N GLU A 119 -17.21 20.22 22.25
CA GLU A 119 -18.46 19.61 22.71
C GLU A 119 -18.57 19.61 24.25
N VAL A 120 -17.50 19.23 24.94
CA VAL A 120 -17.46 19.27 26.42
C VAL A 120 -17.64 20.69 26.93
N ARG A 121 -17.01 21.68 26.29
CA ARG A 121 -17.16 23.09 26.67
C ARG A 121 -18.60 23.59 26.47
N ASP A 122 -19.23 23.21 25.36
CA ASP A 122 -20.62 23.56 25.06
C ASP A 122 -21.61 22.83 26.00
N ALA A 123 -21.28 21.61 26.41
CA ALA A 123 -22.03 20.88 27.44
C ALA A 123 -21.92 21.58 28.80
N ILE A 124 -20.73 22.03 29.20
CA ILE A 124 -20.52 22.80 30.44
C ILE A 124 -21.26 24.14 30.40
N SER A 125 -21.32 24.81 29.25
CA SER A 125 -22.12 26.04 29.16
C SER A 125 -23.61 25.75 29.30
N ARG A 126 -24.13 24.69 28.66
CA ARG A 126 -25.54 24.28 28.78
C ARG A 126 -25.90 23.79 30.17
N SER A 127 -24.98 23.13 30.87
CA SER A 127 -25.24 22.59 32.21
C SER A 127 -25.48 23.68 33.26
N ARG A 128 -25.07 24.93 32.99
CA ARG A 128 -25.37 26.07 33.86
C ARG A 128 -26.85 26.41 33.89
N ASP A 129 -27.58 26.11 32.82
CA ASP A 129 -29.00 26.39 32.70
C ASP A 129 -29.88 25.22 33.16
N PHE A 130 -29.29 24.14 33.69
CA PHE A 130 -30.02 22.98 34.17
C PHE A 130 -30.80 23.26 35.46
N VAL A 131 -31.91 22.54 35.60
CA VAL A 131 -32.78 22.65 36.77
C VAL A 131 -32.21 21.78 37.90
N ASN A 132 -31.94 22.40 39.03
CA ASN A 132 -31.47 21.81 40.28
C ASN A 132 -32.57 21.95 41.35
N GLU A 133 -32.43 21.23 42.47
CA GLU A 133 -33.40 21.28 43.58
C GLU A 133 -33.61 22.72 44.10
N GLU A 134 -32.56 23.53 44.12
CA GLU A 134 -32.59 24.91 44.61
C GLU A 134 -33.29 25.89 43.65
N ASN A 135 -33.22 25.66 42.33
CA ASN A 135 -33.76 26.60 41.32
C ASN A 135 -35.10 26.14 40.71
N LEU A 136 -35.63 25.00 41.17
CA LEU A 136 -36.79 24.32 40.62
C LEU A 136 -38.05 25.19 40.62
N GLU A 137 -38.41 25.75 41.77
CA GLU A 137 -39.63 26.56 41.91
C GLU A 137 -39.60 27.81 41.03
N ALA A 138 -38.45 28.49 40.96
CA ALA A 138 -38.26 29.67 40.12
C ALA A 138 -38.41 29.33 38.63
N LYS A 139 -37.85 28.19 38.18
CA LYS A 139 -37.97 27.73 36.79
C LYS A 139 -39.38 27.29 36.42
N ILE A 140 -40.15 26.72 37.36
CA ILE A 140 -41.57 26.40 37.15
C ILE A 140 -42.37 27.68 36.91
N LEU A 141 -42.17 28.72 37.72
CA LEU A 141 -42.84 30.01 37.54
C LEU A 141 -42.48 30.66 36.20
N GLU A 142 -41.19 30.70 35.85
CA GLU A 142 -40.70 31.23 34.56
C GLU A 142 -41.37 30.52 33.37
N ALA A 143 -41.46 29.18 33.42
CA ALA A 143 -42.11 28.40 32.36
C ALA A 143 -43.63 28.65 32.25
N LEU A 144 -44.31 28.91 33.37
CA LEU A 144 -45.74 29.26 33.40
C LEU A 144 -46.00 30.71 32.97
N GLU A 145 -45.02 31.59 33.07
CA GLU A 145 -45.10 32.98 32.61
C GLU A 145 -44.77 33.12 31.13
N HIS A 146 -43.84 32.30 30.63
CA HIS A 146 -43.36 32.34 29.25
C HIS A 146 -43.63 31.03 28.48
N PRO A 147 -44.90 30.75 28.11
CA PRO A 147 -45.22 29.61 27.27
C PRO A 147 -44.56 29.75 25.89
N LYS A 148 -43.87 28.69 25.45
CA LYS A 148 -43.16 28.65 24.16
C LYS A 148 -43.81 27.65 23.22
N VAL A 149 -44.17 28.10 22.01
CA VAL A 149 -44.75 27.27 20.95
C VAL A 149 -43.65 26.87 19.97
N TYR A 150 -43.55 25.58 19.68
CA TYR A 150 -42.60 25.03 18.70
C TYR A 150 -43.26 24.69 17.36
N ASP A 151 -44.56 24.96 17.22
CA ASP A 151 -45.31 24.70 15.99
C ASP A 151 -44.88 25.69 14.90
N PHE A 152 -44.57 25.15 13.72
CA PHE A 152 -44.28 25.93 12.52
C PHE A 152 -44.79 25.20 11.28
N ALA A 153 -45.25 25.96 10.29
CA ALA A 153 -45.58 25.44 8.97
C ALA A 153 -44.39 25.60 8.02
N ILE A 154 -44.28 24.72 7.03
CA ILE A 154 -43.25 24.81 5.98
C ILE A 154 -43.96 24.85 4.63
N ASP A 155 -43.58 25.81 3.80
CA ASP A 155 -44.06 25.92 2.42
C ASP A 155 -43.33 24.93 1.48
N ARG A 156 -43.86 24.73 0.27
CA ARG A 156 -43.22 23.97 -0.81
C ARG A 156 -41.83 24.48 -1.20
N LEU A 157 -41.54 25.76 -0.94
CA LEU A 157 -40.23 26.38 -1.10
C LEU A 157 -39.30 26.21 0.12
N GLY A 158 -39.75 25.50 1.17
CA GLY A 158 -38.97 25.28 2.40
C GLY A 158 -38.98 26.45 3.39
N LYS A 159 -39.76 27.51 3.12
CA LYS A 159 -39.86 28.66 4.03
C LYS A 159 -40.70 28.30 5.26
N LYS A 160 -40.14 28.54 6.45
CA LYS A 160 -40.81 28.27 7.73
C LYS A 160 -41.65 29.47 8.18
N TYR A 161 -42.87 29.21 8.63
CA TYR A 161 -43.79 30.18 9.20
C TYR A 161 -44.11 29.78 10.65
N TYR A 162 -43.80 30.66 11.59
CA TYR A 162 -43.97 30.43 13.03
C TYR A 162 -45.23 31.13 13.53
N ASP A 163 -45.90 30.52 14.49
CA ASP A 163 -46.98 31.19 15.22
C ASP A 163 -46.41 32.27 16.16
N PRO A 164 -47.15 33.38 16.39
CA PRO A 164 -46.74 34.40 17.34
C PRO A 164 -46.70 33.84 18.76
N ALA A 165 -45.84 34.42 19.62
CA ALA A 165 -45.72 33.98 21.01
C ALA A 165 -47.07 34.09 21.74
N PRO A 166 -47.49 33.05 22.46
CA PRO A 166 -48.75 33.07 23.20
C PRO A 166 -48.69 34.08 24.36
N VAL A 167 -49.72 34.90 24.48
CA VAL A 167 -49.86 35.89 25.57
C VAL A 167 -50.70 35.27 26.68
N LYS A 168 -50.19 35.27 27.92
CA LYS A 168 -50.84 34.67 29.10
C LYS A 168 -52.15 35.37 29.49
N TYR A 169 -52.18 36.70 29.37
CA TYR A 169 -53.35 37.52 29.64
C TYR A 169 -53.82 38.17 28.34
N GLN A 170 -55.05 37.89 27.91
CA GLN A 170 -55.68 38.65 26.84
C GLN A 170 -56.21 39.96 27.44
N GLU A 171 -55.52 41.07 27.19
CA GLU A 171 -56.04 42.39 27.54
C GLU A 171 -57.19 42.77 26.57
N GLY A 172 -58.42 42.88 27.08
CA GLY A 172 -59.60 43.30 26.30
C GLY A 172 -60.77 42.30 26.29
N VAL A 173 -61.76 42.56 25.42
CA VAL A 173 -62.94 41.67 25.23
C VAL A 173 -62.47 40.38 24.54
N PRO A 174 -62.82 39.17 25.04
CA PRO A 174 -62.35 37.92 24.48
C PRO A 174 -62.62 37.85 22.97
N THR A 175 -61.56 37.85 22.16
CA THR A 175 -61.72 37.71 20.71
C THR A 175 -62.21 36.30 20.42
N ARG A 176 -63.28 36.21 19.61
CA ARG A 176 -63.79 34.95 19.02
C ARG A 176 -62.60 34.12 18.55
N GLN A 177 -62.45 32.90 19.05
CA GLN A 177 -61.33 31.99 18.71
C GLN A 177 -61.16 31.94 17.18
N LYS A 178 -60.16 32.67 16.67
CA LYS A 178 -59.66 32.46 15.32
C LYS A 178 -58.65 31.33 15.43
N GLY A 179 -58.71 30.36 14.51
CA GLY A 179 -57.81 29.20 14.49
C GLY A 179 -56.33 29.59 14.39
N ARG A 180 -55.46 28.63 14.10
CA ARG A 180 -54.01 28.89 14.02
C ARG A 180 -53.71 29.91 12.91
N LEU A 181 -52.61 30.66 13.02
CA LEU A 181 -52.34 31.77 12.09
C LEU A 181 -52.19 31.27 10.65
N PHE A 182 -51.64 30.07 10.48
CA PHE A 182 -51.50 29.41 9.17
C PHE A 182 -52.77 28.73 8.65
N ASP A 183 -53.78 28.47 9.50
CA ASP A 183 -55.09 28.02 9.01
C ASP A 183 -55.78 29.11 8.16
N ARG A 184 -55.38 30.38 8.34
CA ARG A 184 -55.86 31.53 7.57
C ARG A 184 -55.10 31.73 6.25
N THR A 185 -53.85 31.31 6.17
CA THR A 185 -52.96 31.59 5.03
C THR A 185 -52.76 30.40 4.10
N LEU A 186 -53.08 29.18 4.55
CA LEU A 186 -53.13 27.97 3.73
C LEU A 186 -54.54 27.83 3.13
N GLY A 187 -54.76 28.58 2.04
CA GLY A 187 -56.04 28.80 1.36
C GLY A 187 -57.05 27.63 1.36
N VAL A 188 -58.12 27.80 2.13
CA VAL A 188 -59.47 27.51 1.65
C VAL A 188 -60.24 28.83 1.71
N PRO A 189 -60.65 29.40 0.56
CA PRO A 189 -61.32 30.69 0.54
C PRO A 189 -62.67 30.58 1.26
N LYS A 190 -62.83 31.29 2.38
CA LYS A 190 -64.14 31.53 2.97
C LYS A 190 -64.82 32.60 2.13
N ALA A 191 -65.94 32.23 1.51
CA ALA A 191 -66.79 33.09 0.68
C ALA A 191 -67.37 34.34 1.38
N SER A 192 -67.05 34.59 2.66
CA SER A 192 -67.60 35.70 3.43
C SER A 192 -66.81 37.01 3.34
N GLU A 193 -65.52 36.99 2.96
CA GLU A 193 -64.72 38.23 2.85
C GLU A 193 -64.97 38.98 1.52
N LEU A 194 -65.50 38.29 0.49
CA LEU A 194 -65.84 38.91 -0.81
C LEU A 194 -67.09 39.80 -0.78
N GLU A 195 -67.93 39.69 0.26
CA GLU A 195 -69.14 40.51 0.42
C GLU A 195 -68.86 41.79 1.25
N GLU A 196 -67.87 41.77 2.15
CA GLU A 196 -67.50 42.96 2.94
C GLU A 196 -66.69 43.97 2.10
N ASP A 197 -65.80 43.49 1.23
CA ASP A 197 -65.00 44.38 0.37
C ASP A 197 -65.86 45.09 -0.69
N LYS A 198 -66.85 44.41 -1.28
CA LYS A 198 -67.79 45.03 -2.24
C LYS A 198 -68.67 46.11 -1.61
N HIS A 199 -69.13 45.88 -0.37
CA HIS A 199 -69.94 46.88 0.32
C HIS A 199 -69.13 48.12 0.69
N SER A 200 -67.82 47.97 0.93
CA SER A 200 -66.91 49.07 1.22
C SER A 200 -66.56 49.91 -0.03
N GLU A 201 -66.47 49.29 -1.21
CA GLU A 201 -66.24 49.99 -2.48
C GLU A 201 -67.47 50.78 -2.94
N GLU A 202 -68.68 50.21 -2.83
CA GLU A 202 -69.94 50.90 -3.20
C GLU A 202 -70.23 52.14 -2.34
N LEU A 203 -69.86 52.12 -1.05
CA LEU A 203 -69.99 53.28 -0.15
C LEU A 203 -68.95 54.37 -0.44
N SER A 204 -67.79 54.02 -1.01
CA SER A 204 -66.76 54.99 -1.41
C SER A 204 -67.10 55.70 -2.72
N GLU A 205 -67.84 55.04 -3.60
CA GLU A 205 -68.22 55.55 -4.93
C GLU A 205 -69.48 56.43 -4.84
N ALA A 206 -70.41 56.11 -3.94
CA ALA A 206 -71.60 56.94 -3.66
C ALA A 206 -71.29 58.28 -2.97
N SER A 207 -70.10 58.44 -2.37
CA SER A 207 -69.66 59.68 -1.70
C SER A 207 -68.96 60.68 -2.64
N LYS A 208 -68.84 60.35 -3.94
CA LYS A 208 -68.16 61.17 -4.96
C LYS A 208 -69.11 61.90 -5.93
N ILE A 209 -70.41 61.97 -5.62
CA ILE A 209 -71.40 62.77 -6.39
C ILE A 209 -71.95 63.90 -5.50
#